data_AF-X1H3I8-F1
#
_entry.id   AF-X1H3I8-F1
#
_cell.length_a   1.000
_cell.length_b   1.000
_cell.length_c   1.000
_cell.angle_alpha   90.00
_cell.angle_beta   90.00
_cell.angle_gamma   90.00
#
_symmetry.space_group_name_H-M   'P 1'
#
loop_
_entity.id
_entity.type
_entity.pdbx_description
1 polymer ?
#
loop_
_entity_poly.entity_id
_entity_poly.type
_entity_poly.pdbx_seq_one_letter_code
_entity_poly.pdbx_strand_id
1 'polypeptide(L)'
;MPSKFRLRYIFRPLINKLAKILGRIGLTPNYATAIMLILSFFCFIFLTVLKIEWLFGIFVFLVGIFDGVDGAIARFLKKESKFGGFLDSIADRFSEIIIFLAILLYFGNQKFWNLIEINIIIYISLGASLLISYARTRAQNISTGDFDIG
;
A
#
# COMPACT_ATOMS: atom_id res chain seq x y z
N MET A 1 -11.82 -18.36 -12.61
CA MET A 1 -12.87 -17.91 -11.67
C MET A 1 -12.37 -16.60 -11.09
N PRO A 2 -13.08 -15.47 -11.23
CA PRO A 2 -12.55 -14.19 -10.77
C PRO A 2 -12.38 -14.27 -9.25
N SER A 3 -11.24 -13.87 -8.74
CA SER A 3 -10.95 -13.96 -7.32
C SER A 3 -11.91 -13.01 -6.56
N LYS A 4 -12.96 -13.60 -5.97
CA LYS A 4 -14.05 -12.91 -5.26
C LYS A 4 -13.60 -12.52 -3.85
N PHE A 5 -12.53 -11.73 -3.72
CA PHE A 5 -12.06 -11.33 -2.40
C PHE A 5 -12.91 -10.19 -1.82
N ARG A 6 -13.37 -10.39 -0.56
CA ARG A 6 -14.36 -9.57 0.14
C ARG A 6 -13.94 -8.10 0.30
N LEU A 7 -12.65 -7.82 0.47
CA LEU A 7 -12.14 -6.45 0.65
C LEU A 7 -12.32 -5.59 -0.60
N ARG A 8 -11.96 -6.10 -1.78
CA ARG A 8 -12.11 -5.36 -3.04
C ARG A 8 -13.56 -5.04 -3.34
N TYR A 9 -14.50 -5.91 -2.95
CA TYR A 9 -15.94 -5.64 -3.08
C TYR A 9 -16.43 -4.52 -2.15
N ILE A 10 -15.94 -4.48 -0.91
CA ILE A 10 -16.33 -3.47 0.09
C ILE A 10 -15.74 -2.09 -0.25
N PHE A 11 -14.47 -2.03 -0.65
CA PHE A 11 -13.78 -0.76 -0.88
C PHE A 11 -13.88 -0.24 -2.32
N ARG A 12 -14.19 -1.09 -3.32
CA ARG A 12 -14.36 -0.65 -4.72
C ARG A 12 -15.31 0.53 -4.91
N PRO A 13 -16.51 0.56 -4.30
CA PRO A 13 -17.45 1.67 -4.49
C PRO A 13 -16.85 2.99 -4.03
N LEU A 14 -16.17 2.98 -2.87
CA LEU A 14 -15.50 4.15 -2.31
C LEU A 14 -14.33 4.59 -3.22
N ILE A 15 -13.42 3.68 -3.54
CA ILE A 15 -12.25 3.94 -4.38
C ILE A 15 -12.68 4.47 -5.76
N ASN A 16 -13.68 3.86 -6.40
CA ASN A 16 -14.18 4.30 -7.71
C ASN A 16 -14.86 5.67 -7.64
N LYS A 17 -15.56 5.99 -6.53
CA LYS A 17 -16.17 7.31 -6.34
C LYS A 17 -15.09 8.38 -6.17
N LEU A 18 -14.08 8.11 -5.35
CA LEU A 18 -12.92 9.00 -5.17
C LEU A 18 -12.16 9.18 -6.49
N ALA A 19 -11.85 8.09 -7.19
CA ALA A 19 -11.17 8.14 -8.49
C ALA A 19 -11.94 8.94 -9.55
N LYS A 20 -13.27 8.84 -9.60
CA LYS A 20 -14.10 9.66 -10.49
C LYS A 20 -14.04 11.15 -10.14
N ILE A 21 -14.10 11.49 -8.85
CA ILE A 21 -14.04 12.89 -8.39
C ILE A 21 -12.66 13.47 -8.72
N LEU A 22 -11.60 12.78 -8.31
CA LEU A 22 -10.21 13.21 -8.52
C LEU A 22 -9.85 13.26 -10.01
N GLY A 23 -10.28 12.26 -10.79
CA GLY A 23 -10.10 12.24 -12.24
C GLY A 23 -10.83 13.38 -12.96
N ARG A 24 -12.01 13.80 -12.47
CA ARG A 24 -12.74 14.97 -13.00
C ARG A 24 -12.05 16.29 -12.68
N ILE A 25 -11.33 16.36 -11.55
CA ILE A 25 -10.52 17.53 -11.15
C ILE A 25 -9.20 17.59 -11.95
N GLY A 26 -8.93 16.59 -12.82
CA GLY A 26 -7.74 16.56 -13.67
C GLY A 26 -6.52 15.92 -13.01
N LEU A 27 -6.69 15.27 -11.85
CA LEU A 27 -5.61 14.63 -11.14
C LEU A 27 -5.14 13.39 -11.91
N THR A 28 -3.85 13.34 -12.23
CA THR A 28 -3.25 12.20 -12.98
C THR A 28 -2.95 11.04 -12.02
N PRO A 29 -2.86 9.79 -12.53
CA PRO A 29 -2.49 8.64 -11.70
C PRO A 29 -1.21 8.86 -10.89
N ASN A 30 -0.18 9.44 -11.51
CA ASN A 30 1.11 9.74 -10.87
C ASN A 30 0.99 10.68 -9.65
N TYR A 31 0.02 11.61 -9.66
CA TYR A 31 -0.22 12.46 -8.49
C TYR A 31 -0.82 11.68 -7.33
N ALA A 32 -1.69 10.70 -7.61
CA ALA A 32 -2.24 9.84 -6.56
C ALA A 32 -1.15 8.96 -5.92
N THR A 33 -0.25 8.40 -6.73
CA THR A 33 0.95 7.69 -6.24
C THR A 33 1.86 8.61 -5.41
N ALA A 34 2.06 9.87 -5.83
CA ALA A 34 2.85 10.84 -5.05
C ALA A 34 2.19 11.19 -3.71
N ILE A 35 0.86 11.34 -3.68
CA ILE A 35 0.09 11.57 -2.45
C ILE A 35 0.28 10.40 -1.49
N MET A 36 0.21 9.15 -1.97
CA MET A 36 0.45 7.96 -1.16
C MET A 36 1.83 7.99 -0.48
N LEU A 37 2.89 8.35 -1.23
CA LEU A 37 4.24 8.48 -0.66
C LEU A 37 4.37 9.61 0.36
N ILE A 38 3.66 10.73 0.16
CA ILE A 38 3.62 11.82 1.16
C ILE A 38 2.90 11.35 2.42
N LEU A 39 1.80 10.61 2.28
CA LEU A 39 1.06 10.06 3.41
C LEU A 39 1.90 9.04 4.20
N SER A 40 2.69 8.19 3.52
CA SER A 40 3.60 7.26 4.22
C SER A 40 4.71 8.00 4.97
N PHE A 41 5.21 9.12 4.43
CA PHE A 41 6.14 9.98 5.15
C PHE A 41 5.49 10.63 6.39
N PHE A 42 4.22 11.01 6.31
CA PHE A 42 3.48 11.43 7.50
C PHE A 42 3.33 10.29 8.52
N CYS A 43 3.06 9.05 8.10
CA CYS A 43 3.08 7.90 9.03
C CYS A 43 4.41 7.88 9.82
N PHE A 44 5.53 8.05 9.13
CA PHE A 44 6.85 8.09 9.77
C PHE A 44 6.97 9.21 10.79
N ILE A 45 6.65 10.46 10.42
CA ILE A 45 6.74 11.62 11.32
C ILE A 45 5.83 11.45 12.55
N PHE A 46 4.56 11.11 12.33
CA PHE A 46 3.58 11.07 13.40
C PHE A 46 3.87 9.97 14.42
N LEU A 47 4.40 8.83 13.99
CA LEU A 47 4.78 7.77 14.90
C LEU A 47 6.13 8.04 15.58
N THR A 48 7.18 8.37 14.81
CA THR A 48 8.55 8.42 15.35
C THR A 48 8.90 9.74 16.04
N VAL A 49 8.48 10.87 15.46
CA VAL A 49 8.84 12.22 15.95
C VAL A 49 7.80 12.71 16.94
N LEU A 50 6.52 12.70 16.54
CA LEU A 50 5.43 13.25 17.34
C LEU A 50 4.87 12.27 18.37
N LYS A 51 5.12 10.96 18.19
CA LYS A 51 4.65 9.88 19.08
C LYS A 51 3.12 9.86 19.25
N ILE A 52 2.40 10.12 18.16
CA ILE A 52 0.93 10.15 18.12
C ILE A 52 0.41 8.91 17.38
N GLU A 53 0.20 7.83 18.12
CA GLU A 53 -0.14 6.50 17.56
C GLU A 53 -1.48 6.46 16.81
N TRP A 54 -2.52 7.11 17.34
CA TRP A 54 -3.83 7.11 16.69
C TRP A 54 -3.81 7.81 15.32
N LEU A 55 -3.01 8.87 15.19
CA LEU A 55 -2.90 9.63 13.96
C LEU A 55 -2.02 8.90 12.93
N PHE A 56 -1.00 8.17 13.38
CA PHE A 56 -0.30 7.18 12.55
C PHE A 56 -1.29 6.17 11.94
N GLY A 57 -2.20 5.60 12.75
CA GLY A 57 -3.22 4.68 12.27
C GLY A 57 -4.13 5.26 11.18
N ILE A 58 -4.52 6.54 11.32
CA ILE A 58 -5.29 7.26 10.30
C ILE A 58 -4.49 7.41 9.00
N PHE A 59 -3.22 7.80 9.08
CA PHE A 59 -2.38 7.94 7.89
C PHE A 59 -2.14 6.60 7.19
N VAL A 60 -1.90 5.50 7.92
CA VAL A 60 -1.79 4.15 7.34
C VAL A 60 -3.07 3.76 6.60
N PHE A 61 -4.24 4.06 7.19
CA PHE A 61 -5.51 3.81 6.52
C PHE A 61 -5.67 4.65 5.24
N LEU A 62 -5.26 5.92 5.26
CA LEU A 62 -5.27 6.78 4.08
C LEU A 62 -4.31 6.29 2.98
N VAL A 63 -3.10 5.83 3.34
CA VAL A 63 -2.16 5.21 2.38
C VAL A 63 -2.84 4.06 1.63
N GLY A 64 -3.49 3.14 2.35
CA GLY A 64 -4.19 2.02 1.73
C GLY A 64 -5.39 2.41 0.86
N ILE A 65 -6.02 3.57 1.10
CA ILE A 65 -7.04 4.10 0.17
C ILE A 65 -6.37 4.59 -1.12
N PHE A 66 -5.30 5.38 -1.01
CA PHE A 66 -4.66 6.01 -2.16
C PHE A 66 -3.94 5.00 -3.07
N ASP A 67 -3.41 3.92 -2.51
CA ASP A 67 -2.86 2.74 -3.24
C ASP A 67 -3.89 2.12 -4.21
N GLY A 68 -5.19 2.14 -3.87
CA GLY A 68 -6.23 1.67 -4.77
C GLY A 68 -6.72 2.71 -5.79
N VAL A 69 -6.50 4.00 -5.50
CA VAL A 69 -7.10 5.13 -6.22
C VAL A 69 -6.37 5.45 -7.51
N ASP A 70 -5.04 5.39 -7.57
CA ASP A 70 -4.28 5.68 -8.79
C ASP A 70 -4.61 4.69 -9.92
N GLY A 71 -4.66 3.39 -9.64
CA GLY A 71 -5.09 2.36 -10.59
C GLY A 71 -6.55 2.54 -11.01
N ALA A 72 -7.42 3.04 -10.13
CA ALA A 72 -8.81 3.36 -10.47
C ALA A 72 -8.91 4.63 -11.34
N ILE A 73 -8.08 5.65 -11.09
CA ILE A 73 -7.99 6.87 -11.93
C ILE A 73 -7.44 6.50 -13.31
N ALA A 74 -6.41 5.65 -13.39
CA ALA A 74 -5.83 5.20 -14.65
C ALA A 74 -6.87 4.49 -15.54
N ARG A 75 -7.68 3.59 -14.95
CA ARG A 75 -8.83 2.94 -15.60
C ARG A 75 -9.87 3.95 -16.07
N PHE A 76 -10.25 4.89 -15.21
CA PHE A 76 -11.28 5.89 -15.51
C PHE A 76 -10.87 6.82 -16.65
N LEU A 77 -9.62 7.27 -16.65
CA LEU A 77 -9.06 8.17 -17.67
C LEU A 77 -8.58 7.44 -18.94
N LYS A 78 -8.64 6.10 -18.97
CA LYS A 78 -8.06 5.26 -20.04
C LYS A 78 -6.58 5.56 -20.31
N LYS A 79 -5.81 5.83 -19.24
CA LYS A 79 -4.38 6.18 -19.28
C LYS A 79 -3.50 5.09 -18.66
N GLU A 80 -3.95 3.84 -18.69
CA GLU A 80 -3.16 2.71 -18.20
C GLU A 80 -1.90 2.54 -19.06
N SER A 81 -0.75 2.39 -18.42
CA SER A 81 0.52 2.15 -19.11
C SER A 81 1.36 1.13 -18.33
N LYS A 82 2.16 0.32 -19.04
CA LYS A 82 3.04 -0.67 -18.41
C LYS A 82 4.07 0.00 -17.48
N PHE A 83 4.61 1.15 -17.90
CA PHE A 83 5.54 1.93 -17.10
C PHE A 83 4.87 2.51 -15.85
N GLY A 84 3.65 3.02 -15.97
CA GLY A 84 2.88 3.50 -14.83
C GLY A 84 2.61 2.42 -13.80
N GLY A 85 2.18 1.23 -14.23
CA GLY A 85 1.97 0.09 -13.32
C GLY A 85 3.26 -0.40 -12.64
N PHE A 86 4.40 -0.30 -13.32
CA PHE A 86 5.71 -0.58 -12.73
C PHE A 86 6.09 0.46 -11.67
N LEU A 87 5.94 1.76 -11.95
CA LEU A 87 6.21 2.83 -10.99
C LEU A 87 5.31 2.74 -9.75
N ASP A 88 4.03 2.48 -9.97
CA ASP A 88 3.03 2.24 -8.93
C ASP A 88 3.46 1.09 -8.00
N SER A 89 3.81 -0.06 -8.60
CA SER A 89 4.30 -1.22 -7.84
C SER A 89 5.57 -0.90 -7.02
N ILE A 90 6.46 -0.04 -7.51
CA ILE A 90 7.65 0.39 -6.75
C ILE A 90 7.25 1.33 -5.61
N ALA A 91 6.39 2.31 -5.87
CA ALA A 91 5.95 3.28 -4.89
C ALA A 91 5.21 2.63 -3.73
N ASP A 92 4.37 1.62 -4.01
CA ASP A 92 3.71 0.78 -3.00
C ASP A 92 4.75 0.18 -2.04
N ARG A 93 5.80 -0.46 -2.57
CA ARG A 93 6.88 -1.04 -1.75
C ARG A 93 7.63 0.00 -0.93
N PHE A 94 7.91 1.18 -1.49
CA PHE A 94 8.52 2.26 -0.71
C PHE A 94 7.61 2.73 0.42
N SER A 95 6.32 2.87 0.17
CA SER A 95 5.35 3.29 1.19
C SER A 95 5.28 2.27 2.33
N GLU A 96 5.27 0.98 2.00
CA GLU A 96 5.29 -0.13 2.94
C GLU A 96 6.57 -0.13 3.78
N ILE A 97 7.75 0.01 3.15
CA ILE A 97 9.04 0.09 3.84
C ILE A 97 9.07 1.27 4.82
N ILE A 98 8.58 2.44 4.41
CA ILE A 98 8.54 3.64 5.28
C ILE A 98 7.67 3.38 6.52
N ILE A 99 6.50 2.75 6.34
CA ILE A 99 5.58 2.42 7.44
C ILE A 99 6.23 1.40 8.40
N PHE A 100 6.80 0.30 7.88
CA PHE A 100 7.48 -0.69 8.71
C PHE A 100 8.71 -0.11 9.43
N LEU A 101 9.47 0.77 8.78
CA LEU A 101 10.59 1.47 9.40
C LEU A 101 10.13 2.35 10.56
N ALA A 102 9.01 3.06 10.40
CA ALA A 102 8.43 3.87 11.47
C ALA A 102 8.06 3.02 12.69
N ILE A 103 7.39 1.87 12.45
CA ILE A 103 7.03 0.91 13.51
C ILE A 103 8.30 0.34 14.16
N LEU A 104 9.32 0.01 13.38
CA LEU A 104 10.59 -0.53 13.89
C LEU A 104 11.30 0.46 14.81
N LEU A 105 11.40 1.73 14.42
CA LEU A 105 12.06 2.75 15.23
C LEU A 105 11.29 3.05 16.52
N TYR A 106 9.96 2.96 16.50
CA TYR A 106 9.13 3.27 17.66
C TYR A 106 8.95 2.09 18.62
N PHE A 107 8.66 0.89 18.09
CA PHE A 107 8.35 -0.31 18.87
C PHE A 107 9.45 -1.38 18.88
N GLY A 108 10.53 -1.24 18.09
CA GLY A 108 11.48 -2.33 17.83
C GLY A 108 12.18 -2.90 19.05
N ASN A 109 12.38 -2.11 20.10
CA ASN A 109 12.99 -2.54 21.36
C ASN A 109 11.99 -3.15 22.36
N GLN A 110 10.70 -3.14 22.04
CA GLN A 110 9.65 -3.67 22.89
C GLN A 110 9.45 -5.17 22.65
N LYS A 111 8.88 -5.86 23.63
CA LYS A 111 8.55 -7.29 23.54
C LYS A 111 7.05 -7.47 23.44
N PHE A 112 6.63 -8.23 22.44
CA PHE A 112 5.27 -8.74 22.33
C PHE A 112 5.09 -9.87 23.36
N TRP A 113 4.10 -9.71 24.25
CA TRP A 113 3.78 -10.67 25.32
C TRP A 113 4.97 -11.03 26.22
N ASN A 114 5.97 -10.15 26.35
CA ASN A 114 7.25 -10.42 27.02
C ASN A 114 8.04 -11.63 26.47
N LEU A 115 7.63 -12.21 25.34
CA LEU A 115 8.20 -13.43 24.77
C LEU A 115 9.03 -13.16 23.52
N ILE A 116 8.54 -12.31 22.61
CA ILE A 116 9.12 -12.11 21.28
C ILE A 116 9.47 -10.65 21.09
N GLU A 117 10.67 -10.35 20.60
CA GLU A 117 11.05 -8.99 20.26
C GLU A 117 10.28 -8.51 19.01
N ILE A 118 9.73 -7.30 19.07
CA ILE A 118 8.88 -6.77 18.00
C ILE A 118 9.68 -6.54 16.70
N ASN A 119 10.96 -6.22 16.78
CA ASN A 119 11.87 -6.15 15.63
C ASN A 119 11.85 -7.44 14.76
N ILE A 120 11.82 -8.63 15.36
CA ILE A 120 11.79 -9.92 14.67
C ILE A 120 10.47 -10.07 13.92
N ILE A 121 9.35 -9.72 14.57
CA ILE A 121 8.02 -9.75 13.96
C ILE A 121 8.01 -8.83 12.74
N ILE A 122 8.54 -7.62 12.87
CA ILE A 122 8.61 -6.64 11.77
C ILE A 122 9.45 -7.15 10.60
N TYR A 123 10.64 -7.71 10.86
CA TYR A 123 11.48 -8.26 9.78
C TYR A 123 10.81 -9.42 9.05
N ILE A 124 10.13 -10.31 9.78
CA ILE A 124 9.36 -11.41 9.17
C ILE A 124 8.19 -10.85 8.36
N SER A 125 7.44 -9.88 8.88
CA SER A 125 6.31 -9.27 8.17
C SER A 125 6.74 -8.58 6.88
N LEU A 126 7.81 -7.77 6.92
CA LEU A 126 8.35 -7.09 5.73
C LEU A 126 8.88 -8.11 4.71
N GLY A 127 9.63 -9.12 5.17
CA GLY A 127 10.13 -10.19 4.30
C GLY A 127 8.99 -10.99 3.66
N ALA A 128 7.96 -11.34 4.43
CA ALA A 128 6.79 -12.04 3.91
C ALA A 128 6.04 -11.22 2.86
N SER A 129 5.84 -9.92 3.09
CA SER A 129 5.16 -9.05 2.11
C SER A 129 5.90 -8.98 0.78
N LEU A 130 7.23 -8.77 0.83
CA LEU A 130 8.06 -8.75 -0.39
C LEU A 130 8.06 -10.10 -1.11
N LEU A 131 8.12 -11.21 -0.37
CA LEU A 131 8.05 -12.55 -0.94
C LEU A 131 6.69 -12.83 -1.60
N ILE A 132 5.59 -12.37 -1.01
CA ILE A 132 4.25 -12.48 -1.60
C ILE A 132 4.18 -11.71 -2.92
N SER A 133 4.70 -10.47 -2.95
CA SER A 133 4.75 -9.67 -4.18
C SER A 133 5.60 -10.33 -5.24
N TYR A 134 6.80 -10.80 -4.89
CA TYR A 134 7.71 -11.46 -5.82
C TYR A 134 7.15 -12.77 -6.36
N ALA A 135 6.61 -13.63 -5.49
CA ALA A 135 6.02 -14.90 -5.88
C ALA A 135 4.86 -14.70 -6.87
N ARG A 136 4.03 -13.68 -6.65
CA ARG A 136 2.94 -13.30 -7.56
C ARG A 136 3.47 -12.94 -8.93
N THR A 137 4.40 -11.98 -9.02
CA THR A 137 4.97 -11.54 -10.31
C THR A 137 5.70 -12.68 -11.01
N ARG A 138 6.40 -13.54 -10.26
CA ARG A 138 7.11 -14.70 -10.83
C ARG A 138 6.15 -15.75 -11.39
N ALA A 139 5.05 -16.01 -10.69
CA ALA A 139 4.01 -16.94 -11.15
C ALA A 139 3.35 -16.43 -12.45
N GLN A 140 3.02 -15.14 -12.53
CA GLN A 140 2.45 -14.51 -13.73
C GLN A 140 3.38 -14.58 -14.95
N ASN A 141 4.71 -14.58 -14.73
CA ASN A 141 5.68 -14.70 -15.81
C ASN A 141 5.86 -16.13 -16.34
N ILE A 142 5.54 -17.16 -15.53
CA ILE A 142 5.80 -18.59 -15.87
C ILE A 142 4.51 -19.30 -16.29
N SER A 143 3.34 -18.86 -15.83
CA SER A 143 2.07 -19.54 -16.05
C SER A 143 0.98 -18.58 -16.49
N THR A 144 0.10 -19.04 -17.38
CA THR A 144 -1.13 -18.34 -17.78
C THR A 144 -2.22 -18.62 -16.75
N GLY A 145 -2.21 -17.87 -15.65
CA GLY A 145 -3.18 -17.97 -14.57
C GLY A 145 -3.43 -16.62 -13.90
N ASP A 146 -4.63 -16.44 -13.36
CA ASP A 146 -4.93 -15.31 -12.49
C ASP A 146 -4.37 -15.58 -11.09
N PHE A 147 -3.16 -15.07 -10.84
CA PHE A 147 -2.50 -15.16 -9.54
C PHE A 147 -2.79 -13.94 -8.65
N ASP A 148 -3.83 -13.16 -8.98
CA ASP A 148 -4.22 -12.00 -8.19
C ASP A 148 -4.85 -12.45 -6.86
N ILE A 149 -4.07 -12.33 -5.80
CA ILE A 149 -4.43 -12.63 -4.41
C ILE A 149 -5.07 -11.42 -3.69
N GLY A 150 -5.46 -10.35 -4.42
CA GLY A 150 -6.00 -9.08 -3.88
C GLY A 150 -7.09 -8.40 -4.72
#